data_AF-A0A2S2QR79-F1
#
_entry.id   AF-A0A2S2QR79-F1
#
_cell.length_a   1.000
_cell.length_b   1.000
_cell.length_c   1.000
_cell.angle_alpha   90.00
_cell.angle_beta   90.00
_cell.angle_gamma   90.00
#
_symmetry.space_group_name_H-M   'P 1'
#
loop_
_entity.id
_entity.type
_entity.pdbx_description
1 polymer ?
#
loop_
_entity_poly.entity_id
_entity_poly.type
_entity_poly.pdbx_seq_one_letter_code
_entity_poly.pdbx_strand_id
1 'polypeptide(L)'
;MKYKRLKSDVNTAVKKKKILILTNDKDMMQLINKNVKILNSNEKIIGKKEVIKKFGVPPKLIKYFLAIVGDKSDNIPGIPSIGIKTAQKILNNFKSLKEIYKNLDKLKLLKIRNAKKLSKIFLKNKKIALMSEFLST
;
A
#
# COMPACT_ATOMS: atom_id res chain seq x y z
N MET A 1 -19.96 22.25 16.94
CA MET A 1 -19.96 22.17 15.45
C MET A 1 -19.35 20.89 14.87
N LYS A 2 -18.26 20.32 15.41
CA LYS A 2 -17.58 19.11 14.86
C LYS A 2 -18.45 17.84 14.78
N TYR A 3 -19.21 17.51 15.83
CA TYR A 3 -20.10 16.34 15.85
C TYR A 3 -21.23 16.37 14.81
N LYS A 4 -21.75 17.55 14.45
CA LYS A 4 -22.79 17.69 13.41
C LYS A 4 -22.26 17.32 12.02
N ARG A 5 -20.99 17.62 11.75
CA ARG A 5 -20.32 17.34 10.47
C ARG A 5 -20.03 15.85 10.27
N LEU A 6 -19.61 15.15 11.33
CA LEU A 6 -19.41 13.70 11.27
C LEU A 6 -20.73 12.95 10.99
N LYS A 7 -21.81 13.32 11.71
CA LYS A 7 -23.14 12.75 11.44
C LYS A 7 -23.62 13.05 10.01
N SER A 8 -23.37 14.24 9.47
CA SER A 8 -23.75 14.55 8.09
C SER A 8 -22.96 13.74 7.06
N ASP A 9 -21.66 13.50 7.30
CA ASP A 9 -20.80 12.74 6.39
C ASP A 9 -21.19 11.25 6.39
N VAL A 10 -21.51 10.68 7.56
CA VAL A 10 -22.03 9.30 7.69
C VAL A 10 -23.39 9.16 7.01
N ASN A 11 -24.33 10.07 7.27
CA ASN A 11 -25.66 10.02 6.67
C ASN A 11 -25.62 10.19 5.14
N THR A 12 -24.70 11.01 4.63
CA THR A 12 -24.47 11.17 3.19
C THR A 12 -23.86 9.92 2.56
N ALA A 13 -23.01 9.21 3.29
CA ALA A 13 -22.43 7.96 2.83
C ALA A 13 -23.50 6.88 2.67
N VAL A 14 -24.35 6.69 3.68
CA VAL A 14 -25.47 5.74 3.68
C VAL A 14 -26.44 6.02 2.52
N LYS A 15 -26.83 7.28 2.30
CA LYS A 15 -27.73 7.66 1.20
C LYS A 15 -27.16 7.44 -0.20
N LYS A 16 -25.83 7.46 -0.37
CA LYS A 16 -25.16 7.30 -1.68
C LYS A 16 -24.55 5.91 -1.91
N LYS A 17 -24.92 4.88 -1.13
CA LYS A 17 -24.28 3.55 -1.15
C LYS A 17 -22.75 3.62 -0.99
N LYS A 18 -22.26 4.57 -0.17
CA LYS A 18 -20.85 4.69 0.17
C LYS A 18 -20.61 4.08 1.54
N ILE A 19 -19.53 3.31 1.66
CA ILE A 19 -19.12 2.62 2.87
C ILE A 19 -18.04 3.45 3.55
N LEU A 20 -18.22 3.73 4.84
CA LEU A 20 -17.21 4.35 5.68
C LEU A 20 -16.80 3.35 6.76
N ILE A 21 -15.54 2.92 6.73
CA ILE A 21 -14.98 1.97 7.69
C ILE A 21 -14.27 2.76 8.78
N LEU A 22 -14.70 2.65 10.03
CA LEU A 22 -14.02 3.27 11.17
C LEU A 22 -12.90 2.33 11.65
N THR A 23 -11.65 2.67 11.37
CA THR A 23 -10.48 1.89 11.77
C THR A 23 -9.19 2.72 11.73
N ASN A 24 -8.24 2.36 12.58
CA ASN A 24 -6.86 2.84 12.52
C ASN A 24 -5.91 1.86 11.81
N ASP A 25 -6.39 0.67 11.51
CA ASP A 25 -5.64 -0.32 10.76
C ASP A 25 -5.34 0.21 9.35
N LYS A 26 -4.06 0.24 9.01
CA LYS A 26 -3.56 0.78 7.74
C LYS A 26 -3.69 -0.22 6.60
N ASP A 27 -3.83 -1.51 6.89
CA ASP A 27 -3.96 -2.54 5.86
C ASP A 27 -5.32 -2.45 5.20
N MET A 28 -6.34 -2.07 5.98
CA MET A 28 -7.68 -1.73 5.49
C MET A 28 -7.67 -0.68 4.37
N MET A 29 -6.62 0.16 4.27
CA MET A 29 -6.49 1.13 3.18
C MET A 29 -6.47 0.48 1.80
N GLN A 30 -6.18 -0.82 1.69
CA GLN A 30 -6.28 -1.56 0.43
C GLN A 30 -7.72 -1.64 -0.13
N LEU A 31 -8.73 -1.57 0.73
CA LEU A 31 -10.14 -1.63 0.34
C LEU A 31 -10.67 -0.32 -0.26
N ILE A 32 -9.94 0.79 -0.07
CA ILE A 32 -10.36 2.12 -0.50
C ILE A 32 -10.57 2.17 -2.02
N ASN A 33 -11.76 2.59 -2.42
CA ASN A 33 -12.16 2.74 -3.82
C ASN A 33 -13.13 3.93 -3.99
N LYS A 34 -13.91 3.97 -5.08
CA LYS A 34 -14.87 5.06 -5.33
C LYS A 34 -15.95 5.16 -4.24
N ASN A 35 -16.34 4.02 -3.68
CA ASN A 35 -17.44 3.89 -2.74
C ASN A 35 -16.97 3.63 -1.30
N VAL A 36 -15.76 3.11 -1.10
CA VAL A 36 -15.20 2.80 0.23
C VAL A 36 -14.18 3.85 0.65
N LYS A 37 -14.34 4.39 1.86
CA LYS A 37 -13.35 5.25 2.53
C LYS A 37 -13.14 4.78 3.96
N ILE A 38 -12.03 5.22 4.57
CA ILE A 38 -11.73 4.97 5.99
C ILE A 38 -11.93 6.25 6.80
N LEU A 39 -12.46 6.11 8.00
CA LEU A 39 -12.43 7.12 9.05
C LEU A 39 -11.46 6.63 10.12
N ASN A 40 -10.45 7.43 10.47
CA ASN A 40 -9.53 7.08 11.56
C ASN A 40 -9.98 7.69 12.89
N SER A 41 -9.31 7.36 14.00
CA SER A 41 -9.64 7.87 15.34
C SER A 41 -9.45 9.38 15.49
N ASN A 42 -8.77 10.03 14.55
CA ASN A 42 -8.63 11.50 14.50
C ASN A 42 -9.76 12.17 13.69
N GLU A 43 -10.84 11.43 13.42
CA GLU A 43 -11.99 11.86 12.61
C GLU A 43 -11.61 12.28 11.18
N LYS A 44 -10.47 11.81 10.65
CA LYS A 44 -10.03 12.12 9.29
C LYS A 44 -10.51 11.05 8.33
N ILE A 45 -11.16 11.50 7.25
CA ILE A 45 -11.54 10.64 6.14
C ILE A 45 -10.33 10.40 5.24
N ILE A 46 -9.95 9.13 5.07
CA ILE A 46 -8.88 8.66 4.22
C ILE A 46 -9.51 8.05 2.97
N GLY A 47 -9.21 8.64 1.82
CA GLY A 47 -9.54 8.12 0.51
C GLY A 47 -8.29 7.92 -0.35
N LYS A 48 -8.49 7.71 -1.65
CA LYS A 48 -7.41 7.40 -2.59
C LYS A 48 -6.28 8.44 -2.58
N LYS A 49 -6.62 9.74 -2.47
CA LYS A 49 -5.62 10.83 -2.50
C LYS A 49 -4.73 10.80 -1.25
N GLU A 50 -5.34 10.56 -0.10
CA GLU A 50 -4.67 10.50 1.19
C GLU A 50 -3.74 9.29 1.27
N VAL A 51 -4.16 8.13 0.74
CA VAL A 51 -3.31 6.94 0.62
C VAL A 51 -2.10 7.21 -0.27
N ILE A 52 -2.30 7.80 -1.46
CA ILE A 52 -1.19 8.13 -2.36
C ILE A 52 -0.23 9.13 -1.71
N LYS A 53 -0.75 10.14 -0.99
CA LYS A 53 0.09 11.10 -0.28
C LYS A 53 0.93 10.44 0.82
N LYS A 54 0.37 9.46 1.53
CA LYS A 54 1.04 8.76 2.64
C LYS A 54 2.05 7.72 2.18
N PHE A 55 1.69 6.88 1.21
CA PHE A 55 2.48 5.71 0.80
C PHE A 55 3.16 5.87 -0.56
N GLY A 56 2.80 6.87 -1.36
CA GLY A 56 3.32 7.08 -2.72
C GLY A 56 2.82 6.07 -3.75
N VAL A 57 1.86 5.23 -3.37
CA VAL A 57 1.22 4.21 -4.22
C VAL A 57 -0.30 4.23 -4.04
N PRO A 58 -1.10 3.83 -5.04
CA PRO A 58 -2.54 3.73 -4.89
C PRO A 58 -2.96 2.60 -3.93
N PRO A 59 -4.20 2.66 -3.36
CA PRO A 59 -4.75 1.64 -2.46
C PRO A 59 -4.52 0.19 -2.90
N LYS A 60 -4.74 -0.11 -4.17
CA LYS A 60 -4.59 -1.46 -4.75
C LYS A 60 -3.15 -2.02 -4.67
N LEU A 61 -2.16 -1.18 -4.41
CA LEU A 61 -0.75 -1.56 -4.32
C LEU A 61 -0.22 -1.56 -2.88
N ILE A 62 -1.04 -1.23 -1.88
CA ILE A 62 -0.62 -1.20 -0.47
C ILE A 62 -0.12 -2.56 -0.02
N LYS A 63 -0.85 -3.63 -0.34
CA LYS A 63 -0.42 -5.01 -0.10
C LYS A 63 1.00 -5.28 -0.60
N TYR A 64 1.29 -4.97 -1.87
CA TYR A 64 2.64 -5.18 -2.43
C TYR A 64 3.68 -4.25 -1.83
N PHE A 65 3.28 -3.04 -1.45
CA PHE A 65 4.17 -2.08 -0.81
C PHE A 65 4.63 -2.59 0.55
N LEU A 66 3.70 -3.07 1.38
CA LEU A 66 4.01 -3.67 2.68
C LEU A 66 4.78 -4.99 2.53
N ALA A 67 4.45 -5.82 1.53
CA ALA A 67 5.22 -7.02 1.24
C ALA A 67 6.70 -6.74 0.89
N ILE A 68 6.99 -5.60 0.25
CA ILE A 68 8.34 -5.20 -0.13
C ILE A 68 9.07 -4.49 1.01
N VAL A 69 8.42 -3.53 1.66
CA VAL A 69 9.05 -2.67 2.68
C VAL A 69 9.08 -3.34 4.06
N GLY A 70 8.13 -4.23 4.30
CA GLY A 70 7.85 -4.81 5.61
C GLY A 70 6.89 -3.95 6.43
N ASP A 71 6.43 -4.56 7.51
CA ASP A 71 5.57 -3.99 8.52
C ASP A 71 6.03 -4.37 9.91
N LYS A 72 6.61 -3.42 10.63
CA LYS A 72 7.10 -3.69 11.98
C LYS A 72 5.95 -3.94 12.97
N SER A 73 4.79 -3.33 12.76
CA SER A 73 3.65 -3.50 13.67
C SER A 73 3.09 -4.93 13.60
N ASP A 74 3.09 -5.51 12.40
CA ASP A 74 2.52 -6.83 12.11
C ASP A 74 3.59 -7.92 11.92
N ASN A 75 4.83 -7.66 12.36
CA ASN A 75 5.98 -8.55 12.21
C ASN A 75 6.22 -9.04 10.77
N ILE A 76 5.87 -8.24 9.77
CA ILE A 76 6.12 -8.53 8.36
C ILE A 76 7.56 -8.06 8.05
N PRO A 77 8.49 -8.97 7.72
CA PRO A 77 9.91 -8.60 7.59
C PRO A 77 10.21 -7.74 6.36
N GLY A 78 9.46 -7.93 5.27
CA GLY A 78 9.76 -7.28 3.98
C GLY A 78 11.05 -7.79 3.33
N ILE A 79 11.45 -7.13 2.23
CA ILE A 79 12.68 -7.46 1.51
C ILE A 79 13.84 -6.65 2.10
N PRO A 80 14.88 -7.30 2.64
CA PRO A 80 16.06 -6.60 3.15
C PRO A 80 16.65 -5.64 2.12
N SER A 81 17.09 -4.46 2.58
CA SER A 81 17.68 -3.40 1.77
C SER A 81 16.74 -2.66 0.80
N ILE A 82 15.43 -2.95 0.80
CA ILE A 82 14.46 -2.19 0.00
C ILE A 82 13.60 -1.29 0.89
N GLY A 83 13.89 0.01 0.87
CA GLY A 83 13.11 1.01 1.60
C GLY A 83 11.95 1.61 0.79
N ILE A 84 11.17 2.45 1.48
CA ILE A 84 9.94 3.13 1.00
C ILE A 84 10.11 3.74 -0.40
N LYS A 85 11.14 4.58 -0.62
CA LYS A 85 11.34 5.29 -1.91
C LYS A 85 11.61 4.33 -3.07
N THR A 86 12.33 3.24 -2.81
CA THR A 86 12.62 2.22 -3.81
C THR A 86 11.36 1.42 -4.14
N ALA A 87 10.61 0.99 -3.12
CA ALA A 87 9.35 0.29 -3.29
C ALA A 87 8.33 1.11 -4.08
N GLN A 88 8.19 2.41 -3.79
CA GLN A 88 7.34 3.33 -4.56
C GLN A 88 7.70 3.36 -6.04
N LYS A 89 9.00 3.55 -6.36
CA LYS A 89 9.46 3.59 -7.75
C LYS A 89 9.24 2.26 -8.47
N ILE A 90 9.47 1.14 -7.79
CA ILE A 90 9.20 -0.18 -8.36
C ILE A 90 7.70 -0.33 -8.61
N LEU A 91 6.85 -0.07 -7.62
CA LEU A 91 5.41 -0.35 -7.73
C LEU A 91 4.65 0.59 -8.67
N ASN A 92 5.16 1.81 -8.88
CA ASN A 92 4.62 2.69 -9.92
C ASN A 92 4.93 2.19 -11.33
N ASN A 93 5.96 1.34 -11.50
CA ASN A 93 6.32 0.70 -12.76
C ASN A 93 5.82 -0.75 -12.89
N PHE A 94 5.57 -1.44 -11.78
CA PHE A 94 5.13 -2.83 -11.72
C PHE A 94 3.97 -2.97 -10.71
N LYS A 95 2.81 -3.45 -11.14
CA LYS A 95 1.58 -3.42 -10.33
C LYS A 95 1.40 -4.65 -9.44
N SER A 96 2.38 -5.55 -9.37
CA SER A 96 2.37 -6.72 -8.47
C SER A 96 3.76 -7.34 -8.32
N LEU A 97 3.98 -8.14 -7.28
CA LEU A 97 5.18 -8.96 -7.15
C LEU A 97 5.33 -9.95 -8.32
N LYS A 98 4.22 -10.55 -8.78
CA LYS A 98 4.23 -11.40 -9.98
C LYS A 98 4.79 -10.69 -11.21
N GLU A 99 4.39 -9.44 -11.43
CA GLU A 99 4.88 -8.64 -12.56
C GLU A 99 6.37 -8.29 -12.42
N ILE A 100 6.82 -7.99 -11.20
CA ILE A 100 8.24 -7.75 -10.88
C ILE A 100 9.07 -8.99 -11.20
N TYR A 101 8.65 -10.17 -10.73
CA TYR A 101 9.38 -11.43 -10.96
C TYR A 101 9.40 -11.86 -12.43
N LYS A 102 8.35 -11.53 -13.20
CA LYS A 102 8.33 -11.76 -14.65
C LYS A 102 9.27 -10.83 -15.43
N ASN A 103 9.65 -9.68 -14.86
CA ASN A 103 10.39 -8.63 -15.55
C ASN A 103 11.62 -8.15 -14.76
N LEU A 104 12.32 -9.06 -14.08
CA LEU A 104 13.44 -8.71 -13.19
C LEU A 104 14.54 -7.90 -13.86
N ASP A 105 14.77 -8.08 -15.16
CA ASP A 105 15.77 -7.29 -15.90
C ASP A 105 15.37 -5.84 -16.07
N LYS A 106 14.06 -5.54 -16.17
CA LYS A 106 13.56 -4.17 -16.26
C LYS A 106 13.78 -3.37 -14.97
N LEU A 107 13.99 -4.04 -13.83
CA LEU A 107 14.37 -3.36 -12.59
C LEU A 107 15.68 -2.57 -12.74
N LYS A 108 16.61 -3.05 -13.57
CA LYS A 108 17.91 -2.40 -13.81
C LYS A 108 17.78 -1.09 -14.57
N LEU A 109 16.70 -0.91 -15.31
CA LEU A 109 16.40 0.28 -16.12
C LEU A 109 15.76 1.40 -15.30
N LEU A 110 15.30 1.11 -14.08
CA LEU A 110 14.71 2.11 -13.21
C LEU A 110 15.77 3.12 -12.75
N LYS A 111 15.40 4.40 -12.70
CA LYS A 111 16.22 5.50 -12.14
C LYS A 111 16.29 5.41 -10.60
N ILE A 112 16.94 4.37 -10.10
CA ILE A 112 17.14 4.04 -8.68
C ILE A 112 18.63 3.80 -8.41
N ARG A 113 19.13 4.30 -7.28
CA ARG A 113 20.50 4.00 -6.83
C ARG A 113 20.67 2.49 -6.67
N ASN A 114 21.71 1.92 -7.27
CA ASN A 114 21.99 0.49 -7.27
C ASN A 114 20.92 -0.40 -7.95
N ALA A 115 20.19 0.11 -8.95
CA ALA A 115 19.18 -0.65 -9.70
C ALA A 115 19.68 -2.02 -10.22
N LYS A 116 20.96 -2.10 -10.63
CA LYS A 116 21.62 -3.34 -11.08
C LYS A 116 21.60 -4.47 -10.04
N LYS A 117 21.56 -4.13 -8.74
CA LYS A 117 21.53 -5.10 -7.62
C LYS A 117 20.10 -5.55 -7.28
N LEU A 118 19.07 -4.80 -7.66
CA LEU A 118 17.68 -5.09 -7.28
C LEU A 118 17.24 -6.47 -7.75
N SER A 119 17.53 -6.85 -8.99
CA SER A 119 17.18 -8.18 -9.51
C SER A 119 17.75 -9.32 -8.65
N LYS A 120 19.02 -9.19 -8.22
CA LYS A 120 19.66 -10.17 -7.32
C LYS A 120 19.02 -10.17 -5.92
N ILE A 121 18.67 -9.00 -5.39
CA ILE A 121 18.00 -8.87 -4.08
C ILE A 121 16.61 -9.54 -4.12
N PHE A 122 15.80 -9.29 -5.14
CA PHE A 122 14.48 -9.92 -5.28
C PHE A 122 14.56 -11.43 -5.45
N LEU A 123 15.56 -11.93 -6.19
CA LEU A 123 15.80 -13.37 -6.35
C LEU A 123 16.18 -14.03 -5.03
N LYS A 124 17.18 -13.47 -4.32
CA LYS A 124 17.64 -14.00 -3.02
C LYS A 124 16.52 -14.05 -1.98
N ASN A 125 15.64 -13.05 -1.99
CA ASN A 125 14.59 -12.90 -0.99
C ASN A 125 13.19 -13.30 -1.48
N LYS A 126 13.10 -14.09 -2.56
CA LYS A 126 11.81 -14.44 -3.19
C LYS A 126 10.82 -15.10 -2.23
N LYS A 127 11.30 -16.04 -1.41
CA LYS A 127 10.46 -16.71 -0.40
C LYS A 127 9.87 -15.72 0.61
N ILE A 128 10.71 -14.81 1.12
CA ILE A 128 10.29 -13.80 2.10
C ILE A 128 9.27 -12.84 1.48
N ALA A 129 9.53 -12.35 0.26
CA ALA A 129 8.62 -11.44 -0.43
C ALA A 129 7.23 -12.06 -0.65
N LEU A 130 7.17 -13.32 -1.10
CA LEU A 130 5.89 -14.03 -1.32
C LEU A 130 5.17 -14.36 -0.02
N MET A 131 5.90 -14.71 1.04
CA MET A 131 5.33 -14.91 2.38
C MET A 131 4.76 -13.60 2.93
N SER A 132 5.53 -12.50 2.85
CA SER A 132 5.06 -11.18 3.28
C SER A 132 3.86 -10.70 2.46
N GLU A 133 3.80 -11.01 1.16
CA GLU A 133 2.62 -10.76 0.34
C GLU A 133 1.40 -11.52 0.84
N PHE A 134 1.56 -12.81 1.17
CA PHE A 134 0.46 -13.61 1.71
C PHE A 134 -0.08 -13.02 3.02
N LEU A 135 0.82 -12.63 3.93
CA LEU A 135 0.47 -12.04 5.23
C LEU A 135 -0.15 -10.64 5.13
N SER A 136 0.13 -9.89 4.06
CA SER A 136 -0.40 -8.54 3.83
C SER A 136 -1.74 -8.55 3.06
N THR A 137 -2.48 -9.67 3.03
CA THR A 137 -3.72 -9.85 2.27
C THR A 137 -4.95 -9.49 3.08
#